data_AF-A0A937FR97-F1
#
_entry.id   AF-A0A937FR97-F1
#
_cell.length_a   1.000
_cell.length_b   1.000
_cell.length_c   1.000
_cell.angle_alpha   90.00
_cell.angle_beta   90.00
_cell.angle_gamma   90.00
#
_symmetry.space_group_name_H-M   'P 1'
#
loop_
_entity.id
_entity.type
_entity.pdbx_description
1 polymer ?
#
loop_
_entity_poly.entity_id
_entity_poly.type
_entity_poly.pdbx_seq_one_letter_code
_entity_poly.pdbx_strand_id
1 'polypeptide(L)'
;MSPLAIGVFVLGLLIGALVLRVRRSRRPAVLVDGSNVMYWRGETPDIRTVRQVVKRLEADGFRPGVMFDANAGYLLFGRYTHDRAFAKHLNLPEKRVMVVPKGTQADGHLLRAAAEMNARIVTNDRFRDWADRYHFVTVKGRLIRGGYRGNRLHLKT
;
A
#
# COMPACT_ATOMS: atom_id res chain seq x y z
N MET A 1 40.12 -11.72 17.44
CA MET A 1 39.00 -11.14 18.23
C MET A 1 38.67 -12.13 19.35
N SER A 2 38.52 -11.67 20.59
CA SER A 2 38.21 -12.59 21.70
C SER A 2 36.78 -13.15 21.59
N PRO A 3 36.49 -14.35 22.13
CA PRO A 3 35.15 -14.94 22.13
C PRO A 3 34.08 -14.00 22.75
N LEU A 4 34.47 -13.24 23.78
CA LEU A 4 33.66 -12.18 24.38
C LEU A 4 33.30 -11.06 23.39
N ALA A 5 34.24 -10.63 22.55
CA ALA A 5 33.99 -9.61 21.53
C ALA A 5 33.01 -10.10 20.45
N ILE A 6 33.07 -11.38 20.08
CA ILE A 6 32.12 -12.00 19.15
C ILE A 6 30.72 -12.07 19.80
N GLY A 7 30.63 -12.49 21.06
CA GLY A 7 29.37 -12.56 21.80
C GLY A 7 28.65 -11.20 21.91
N VAL A 8 29.39 -10.14 22.25
CA VAL A 8 28.85 -8.78 22.32
C VAL A 8 28.39 -8.28 20.94
N PHE A 9 29.16 -8.55 19.88
CA PHE A 9 28.79 -8.15 18.53
C PHE A 9 27.50 -8.85 18.05
N VAL A 10 27.40 -10.17 18.25
CA VAL A 10 26.20 -10.94 17.89
C VAL A 10 24.99 -10.47 18.68
N LEU A 11 25.13 -10.24 19.99
CA LEU A 11 24.05 -9.71 20.83
C LEU A 11 23.58 -8.33 20.35
N GLY A 12 24.51 -7.45 19.97
CA GLY A 12 24.20 -6.14 19.39
C GLY A 12 23.40 -6.24 18.10
N LEU A 13 23.76 -7.16 17.19
CA LEU A 13 23.00 -7.41 15.96
C LEU A 13 21.59 -7.95 16.23
N LEU A 14 21.44 -8.87 17.18
CA LEU A 14 20.14 -9.44 17.56
C LEU A 14 19.21 -8.38 18.17
N ILE A 15 19.72 -7.56 19.09
CA ILE A 15 18.99 -6.43 19.67
C ILE A 15 18.61 -5.43 18.58
N GLY A 16 19.55 -5.07 17.70
CA GLY A 16 19.29 -4.18 16.57
C GLY A 16 18.18 -4.71 15.65
N ALA A 17 18.23 -5.99 15.29
CA ALA A 17 17.21 -6.63 14.47
C ALA A 17 15.83 -6.65 15.17
N LEU A 18 15.80 -6.92 16.48
CA LEU A 18 14.56 -6.90 17.26
C LEU A 18 13.96 -5.49 17.34
N VAL A 19 14.78 -4.47 17.62
CA VAL A 19 14.36 -3.06 17.65
C VAL A 19 13.81 -2.64 16.29
N LEU A 20 14.49 -2.99 15.18
CA LEU A 20 14.00 -2.72 13.83
C LEU A 20 12.68 -3.43 13.54
N ARG A 21 12.52 -4.68 13.98
CA ARG A 21 11.29 -5.45 13.83
C ARG A 21 10.11 -4.82 14.58
N VAL A 22 10.30 -4.43 15.84
CA VAL A 22 9.28 -3.76 16.66
C VAL A 22 8.93 -2.39 16.08
N ARG A 23 9.92 -1.62 15.64
CA ARG A 23 9.66 -0.34 14.97
C ARG A 23 8.85 -0.51 13.69
N ARG A 24 9.13 -1.54 12.89
CA ARG A 24 8.37 -1.85 11.67
C ARG A 24 6.93 -2.30 11.96
N SER A 25 6.67 -3.03 13.06
CA SER A 25 5.30 -3.45 13.40
C SER A 25 4.43 -2.29 13.90
N ARG A 26 5.03 -1.28 14.51
CA ARG A 26 4.34 -0.05 14.97
C ARG A 26 4.08 0.98 13.87
N ARG A 27 4.56 0.76 12.64
CA ARG A 27 4.31 1.69 11.54
C ARG A 27 2.80 1.79 11.23
N PRO A 28 2.27 3.01 11.03
CA PRO A 28 0.87 3.19 10.71
C PRO A 28 0.53 2.49 9.38
N ALA A 29 -0.61 1.79 9.37
CA ALA A 29 -1.11 1.15 8.17
C ALA A 29 -1.62 2.20 7.17
N VAL A 30 -1.35 1.95 5.89
CA VAL A 30 -1.93 2.72 4.78
C VAL A 30 -2.34 1.73 3.70
N LEU A 31 -3.54 1.90 3.15
CA LEU A 31 -4.03 1.12 2.02
C LEU A 31 -3.92 1.93 0.75
N VAL A 32 -3.39 1.32 -0.30
CA VAL A 32 -3.28 1.92 -1.62
C VAL A 32 -4.36 1.30 -2.49
N ASP A 33 -5.20 2.17 -3.06
CA ASP A 33 -6.10 1.80 -4.14
C ASP A 33 -5.29 1.64 -5.42
N GLY A 34 -4.87 0.40 -5.69
CA GLY A 34 -3.99 0.07 -6.81
C GLY A 34 -4.64 0.35 -8.16
N SER A 35 -5.95 0.12 -8.28
CA SER A 35 -6.70 0.34 -9.52
C SER A 35 -6.92 1.82 -9.81
N ASN A 36 -6.99 2.69 -8.80
CA ASN A 36 -6.93 4.14 -8.99
C ASN A 36 -5.50 4.63 -9.28
N VAL A 37 -4.53 4.17 -8.48
CA VAL A 37 -3.15 4.68 -8.52
C VAL A 37 -2.41 4.31 -9.80
N MET A 38 -2.73 3.19 -10.44
CA MET A 38 -2.07 2.79 -11.70
C MET A 38 -2.23 3.83 -12.82
N TYR A 39 -3.25 4.70 -12.73
CA TYR A 39 -3.52 5.80 -13.68
C TYR A 39 -2.95 7.16 -13.27
N TRP A 40 -2.14 7.25 -12.21
CA TRP A 40 -1.65 8.56 -11.75
C TRP A 40 -0.59 9.19 -12.65
N ARG A 41 -0.01 8.41 -13.57
CA ARG A 41 1.04 8.84 -14.51
C ARG A 41 0.54 8.78 -15.96
N GLY A 42 -0.60 9.44 -16.19
CA GLY A 42 -1.28 9.46 -17.49
C GLY A 42 -2.46 8.49 -17.54
N GLU A 43 -3.08 8.37 -18.70
CA GLU A 43 -4.34 7.62 -18.87
C GLU A 43 -4.14 6.11 -19.05
N THR A 44 -2.90 5.65 -19.23
CA THR A 44 -2.58 4.24 -19.37
C THR A 44 -2.24 3.63 -18.00
N PRO A 45 -2.81 2.48 -17.63
CA PRO A 45 -2.50 1.83 -16.36
C PRO A 45 -1.04 1.39 -16.34
N ASP A 46 -0.33 1.70 -15.26
CA ASP A 46 1.08 1.35 -15.11
C ASP A 46 1.42 0.88 -13.69
N ILE A 47 1.82 -0.39 -13.57
CA ILE A 47 2.20 -1.00 -12.30
C ILE A 47 3.41 -0.32 -11.65
N ARG A 48 4.27 0.32 -12.45
CA ARG A 48 5.44 1.07 -11.95
C ARG A 48 5.00 2.28 -11.13
N THR A 49 3.87 2.89 -11.48
CA THR A 49 3.26 4.00 -10.74
C THR A 49 2.87 3.56 -9.33
N VAL A 50 2.16 2.43 -9.22
CA VAL A 50 1.79 1.84 -7.92
C VAL A 50 3.04 1.49 -7.11
N ARG A 51 4.04 0.86 -7.74
CA ARG A 51 5.32 0.53 -7.09
C ARG A 51 6.06 1.77 -6.55
N GLN A 52 6.03 2.89 -7.28
CA GLN A 52 6.65 4.14 -6.83
C GLN A 52 5.90 4.73 -5.62
N VAL A 53 4.58 4.67 -5.60
CA VAL A 53 3.75 5.07 -4.45
C VAL A 53 4.06 4.21 -3.23
N VAL A 54 4.10 2.88 -3.37
CA VAL A 54 4.47 1.95 -2.30
C VAL A 54 5.84 2.31 -1.71
N LYS A 55 6.85 2.47 -2.56
CA LYS A 55 8.22 2.85 -2.11
C LYS A 55 8.23 4.18 -1.37
N ARG A 56 7.48 5.17 -1.86
CA ARG A 56 7.37 6.47 -1.20
C ARG A 56 6.73 6.36 0.18
N LEU A 57 5.66 5.59 0.32
CA LEU A 57 4.99 5.38 1.62
C LEU A 57 5.89 4.64 2.62
N GLU A 58 6.66 3.65 2.17
CA GLU A 58 7.61 2.96 3.04
C GLU A 58 8.75 3.88 3.53
N ALA A 59 9.22 4.79 2.67
CA ALA A 59 10.20 5.82 3.00
C ALA A 59 9.62 6.86 3.97
N ASP A 60 8.35 7.23 3.81
CA ASP A 60 7.61 8.12 4.71
C ASP A 60 7.23 7.42 6.04
N GLY A 61 7.64 6.17 6.26
CA GLY A 61 7.48 5.45 7.53
C GLY A 61 6.16 4.69 7.68
N PHE A 62 5.35 4.58 6.63
CA PHE A 62 4.12 3.80 6.64
C PHE A 62 4.37 2.30 6.39
N ARG A 63 3.32 1.50 6.63
CA ARG A 63 3.23 0.09 6.25
C ARG A 63 2.15 -0.08 5.17
N PRO A 64 2.51 0.00 3.88
CA PRO A 64 1.52 -0.06 2.80
C PRO A 64 0.99 -1.48 2.59
N GLY A 65 -0.32 -1.58 2.40
CA GLY A 65 -0.98 -2.66 1.67
C GLY A 65 -1.61 -2.11 0.40
N VAL A 66 -1.80 -2.95 -0.62
CA VAL A 66 -2.37 -2.55 -1.91
C VAL A 66 -3.55 -3.43 -2.25
N MET A 67 -4.66 -2.81 -2.64
CA MET A 67 -5.84 -3.52 -3.13
C MET A 67 -6.08 -3.18 -4.58
N PHE A 68 -6.41 -4.18 -5.39
CA PHE A 68 -6.81 -4.02 -6.78
C PHE A 68 -8.22 -4.56 -6.99
N ASP A 69 -8.95 -3.94 -7.90
CA ASP A 69 -10.13 -4.54 -8.51
C ASP A 69 -9.77 -5.82 -9.29
N ALA A 70 -10.76 -6.65 -9.57
CA ALA A 70 -10.56 -7.92 -10.26
C ALA A 70 -10.06 -7.76 -11.72
N ASN A 71 -10.23 -6.57 -12.32
CA ASN A 71 -9.89 -6.28 -13.70
C ASN A 71 -8.46 -5.71 -13.87
N ALA A 72 -7.82 -5.20 -12.81
CA ALA A 72 -6.48 -4.60 -12.89
C ALA A 72 -5.46 -5.49 -13.61
N GLY A 73 -5.52 -6.81 -13.41
CA GLY A 73 -4.63 -7.75 -14.08
C GLY A 73 -4.75 -7.71 -15.61
N TYR A 74 -5.97 -7.64 -16.14
CA TYR A 74 -6.19 -7.54 -17.58
C TYR A 74 -5.73 -6.19 -18.12
N LEU A 75 -6.00 -5.11 -17.38
CA LEU A 75 -5.59 -3.75 -17.74
C LEU A 75 -4.07 -3.59 -17.78
N LEU A 76 -3.35 -4.23 -16.86
CA LEU A 76 -1.88 -4.10 -16.75
C LEU A 76 -1.10 -5.13 -17.55
N PHE A 77 -1.63 -6.34 -17.71
CA PHE A 77 -0.88 -7.50 -18.19
C PHE A 77 -1.61 -8.33 -19.25
N GLY A 78 -2.79 -7.89 -19.70
CA GLY A 78 -3.60 -8.61 -20.69
C GLY A 78 -4.21 -9.93 -20.21
N ARG A 79 -4.13 -10.24 -18.91
CA ARG A 79 -4.65 -11.48 -18.32
C ARG A 79 -5.06 -11.34 -16.86
N TYR A 80 -5.96 -12.22 -16.40
CA TYR A 80 -6.25 -12.32 -14.98
C TYR A 80 -4.97 -12.56 -14.17
N THR A 81 -4.80 -11.80 -13.10
CA THR A 81 -3.59 -11.79 -12.27
C THR A 81 -4.01 -11.74 -10.81
N HIS A 82 -3.50 -12.68 -10.01
CA HIS A 82 -3.83 -12.85 -8.60
C HIS A 82 -2.82 -12.14 -7.69
N ASP A 83 -3.14 -12.08 -6.39
CA ASP A 83 -2.43 -11.38 -5.32
C ASP A 83 -0.92 -11.64 -5.34
N ARG A 84 -0.52 -12.92 -5.41
CA ARG A 84 0.90 -13.34 -5.45
C ARG A 84 1.67 -12.73 -6.60
N ALA A 85 1.06 -12.63 -7.78
CA ALA A 85 1.72 -12.07 -8.96
C ALA A 85 1.86 -10.55 -8.83
N PHE A 86 0.81 -9.85 -8.39
CA PHE A 86 0.90 -8.41 -8.07
C PHE A 86 1.95 -8.13 -6.99
N ALA A 87 2.01 -8.95 -5.94
CA ALA A 87 2.98 -8.83 -4.86
C ALA A 87 4.43 -8.87 -5.38
N LYS A 88 4.73 -9.74 -6.35
CA LYS A 88 6.03 -9.77 -7.03
C LYS A 88 6.31 -8.47 -7.78
N HIS A 89 5.34 -7.96 -8.55
CA HIS A 89 5.52 -6.69 -9.28
C HIS A 89 5.73 -5.49 -8.35
N LEU A 90 5.09 -5.50 -7.18
CA LEU A 90 5.15 -4.43 -6.19
C LEU A 90 6.32 -4.56 -5.21
N ASN A 91 7.03 -5.69 -5.20
CA ASN A 91 8.02 -6.03 -4.19
C ASN A 91 7.45 -5.96 -2.76
N LEU A 92 6.25 -6.50 -2.57
CA LEU A 92 5.56 -6.57 -1.29
C LEU A 92 5.34 -8.04 -0.88
N PRO A 93 5.24 -8.34 0.43
CA PRO A 93 4.72 -9.63 0.88
C PRO A 93 3.29 -9.83 0.36
N GLU A 94 2.97 -11.06 -0.07
CA GLU A 94 1.65 -11.42 -0.63
C GLU A 94 0.49 -11.00 0.29
N LYS A 95 0.62 -11.23 1.61
CA LYS A 95 -0.36 -10.80 2.62
C LYS A 95 -0.63 -9.29 2.72
N ARG A 96 0.08 -8.46 1.96
CA ARG A 96 -0.14 -7.00 1.86
C ARG A 96 -0.71 -6.61 0.50
N VAL A 97 -1.06 -7.57 -0.35
CA VAL A 97 -1.66 -7.33 -1.64
C VAL A 97 -2.93 -8.16 -1.72
N MET A 98 -4.02 -7.54 -2.19
CA MET A 98 -5.29 -8.23 -2.41
C MET A 98 -5.85 -7.83 -3.76
N VAL A 99 -6.22 -8.80 -4.57
CA VAL A 99 -7.09 -8.62 -5.73
C VAL A 99 -8.49 -9.04 -5.30
N VAL A 100 -9.42 -8.10 -5.37
CA VAL A 100 -10.80 -8.32 -4.92
C VAL A 100 -11.45 -9.43 -5.78
N PRO A 101 -12.29 -10.32 -5.19
CA PRO A 101 -12.98 -11.35 -5.96
C PRO A 101 -13.81 -10.78 -7.11
N LYS A 102 -13.85 -11.49 -8.24
CA LYS A 102 -14.72 -11.13 -9.37
C LYS A 102 -16.18 -11.03 -8.93
N GLY A 103 -16.91 -10.06 -9.48
CA GLY A 103 -18.32 -9.84 -9.19
C GLY A 103 -18.59 -9.10 -7.87
N THR A 104 -17.56 -8.57 -7.20
CA THR A 104 -17.71 -7.75 -5.99
C THR A 104 -17.14 -6.35 -6.20
N GLN A 105 -17.66 -5.35 -5.46
CA GLN A 105 -17.23 -3.97 -5.59
C GLN A 105 -15.96 -3.71 -4.77
N ALA A 106 -14.88 -3.31 -5.43
CA ALA A 106 -13.57 -3.12 -4.80
C ALA A 106 -13.58 -2.06 -3.68
N ASP A 107 -14.28 -0.95 -3.88
CA ASP A 107 -14.39 0.14 -2.89
C ASP A 107 -14.89 -0.37 -1.54
N GLY A 108 -15.90 -1.25 -1.54
CA GLY A 108 -16.46 -1.79 -0.31
C GLY A 108 -15.45 -2.61 0.49
N HIS A 109 -14.64 -3.41 -0.18
CA HIS A 109 -13.54 -4.17 0.44
C HIS A 109 -12.44 -3.23 0.95
N LEU A 110 -12.05 -2.22 0.17
CA LEU A 110 -11.01 -1.27 0.51
C LEU A 110 -11.41 -0.44 1.75
N LEU A 111 -12.62 0.10 1.76
CA LEU A 111 -13.14 0.94 2.84
C LEU A 111 -13.35 0.15 4.12
N ARG A 112 -13.87 -1.08 4.02
CA ARG A 112 -14.00 -1.99 5.16
C ARG A 112 -12.64 -2.28 5.79
N ALA A 113 -11.66 -2.69 4.99
CA ALA A 113 -10.32 -2.98 5.45
C ALA A 113 -9.65 -1.75 6.08
N ALA A 114 -9.85 -0.56 5.49
CA ALA A 114 -9.33 0.69 6.04
C ALA A 114 -9.95 1.05 7.40
N ALA A 115 -11.24 0.77 7.60
CA ALA A 115 -11.91 0.96 8.88
C ALA A 115 -11.36 0.00 9.93
N GLU A 116 -11.33 -1.31 9.63
CA GLU A 116 -10.87 -2.37 10.54
C GLU A 116 -9.42 -2.17 10.99
N MET A 117 -8.54 -1.69 10.09
CA MET A 117 -7.13 -1.42 10.41
C MET A 117 -6.85 0.00 10.90
N ASN A 118 -7.88 0.86 11.00
CA ASN A 118 -7.71 2.30 11.19
C ASN A 118 -6.68 2.91 10.21
N ALA A 119 -6.64 2.42 8.97
CA ALA A 119 -5.65 2.80 7.97
C ALA A 119 -6.10 4.05 7.18
N ARG A 120 -5.13 4.86 6.75
CA ARG A 120 -5.37 5.88 5.72
C ARG A 120 -5.48 5.21 4.34
N ILE A 121 -6.15 5.84 3.39
CA ILE A 121 -6.30 5.33 2.02
C ILE A 121 -5.59 6.27 1.04
N VAL A 122 -4.78 5.72 0.15
CA VAL A 122 -4.14 6.44 -0.95
C VAL A 122 -4.97 6.22 -2.21
N THR A 123 -5.70 7.26 -2.62
CA THR A 123 -6.57 7.27 -3.80
C THR A 123 -6.90 8.72 -4.17
N ASN A 124 -7.32 8.96 -5.42
CA ASN A 124 -7.95 10.21 -5.82
C ASN A 124 -9.48 10.14 -5.83
N ASP A 125 -10.06 8.95 -5.60
CA ASP A 125 -11.50 8.81 -5.38
C ASP A 125 -11.94 9.55 -4.11
N ARG A 126 -13.18 10.04 -4.13
CA ARG A 126 -13.84 10.70 -3.02
C ARG A 126 -14.76 9.76 -2.24
N PHE A 127 -15.13 8.62 -2.80
CA PHE A 127 -16.06 7.65 -2.21
C PHE A 127 -17.35 8.28 -1.69
N ARG A 128 -17.94 9.23 -2.45
CA ARG A 128 -19.10 10.00 -1.99
C ARG A 128 -20.29 9.09 -1.66
N ASP A 129 -20.54 8.09 -2.50
CA ASP A 129 -21.65 7.14 -2.35
C ASP A 129 -21.50 6.22 -1.13
N TRP A 130 -20.30 6.19 -0.55
CA TRP A 130 -19.98 5.40 0.63
C TRP A 130 -19.96 6.21 1.93
N ALA A 131 -20.13 7.52 1.87
CA ALA A 131 -19.94 8.41 3.02
C ALA A 131 -20.89 8.10 4.19
N ASP A 132 -22.13 7.68 3.89
CA ASP A 132 -23.15 7.31 4.89
C ASP A 132 -22.75 6.07 5.68
N ARG A 133 -22.03 5.13 5.06
CA ARG A 133 -21.55 3.91 5.71
C ARG A 133 -20.17 4.11 6.34
N TYR A 134 -19.31 4.86 5.67
CA TYR A 134 -17.90 5.03 6.03
C TYR A 134 -17.56 6.52 6.18
N HIS A 135 -18.12 7.16 7.20
CA HIS A 135 -17.95 8.59 7.50
C HIS A 135 -16.49 9.06 7.50
N PHE A 136 -15.52 8.19 7.78
CA PHE A 136 -14.10 8.55 7.76
C PHE A 136 -13.62 9.05 6.38
N VAL A 137 -14.29 8.75 5.28
CA VAL A 137 -13.88 9.21 3.93
C VAL A 137 -13.97 10.74 3.78
N THR A 138 -14.79 11.40 4.59
CA THR A 138 -14.92 12.86 4.62
C THR A 138 -14.00 13.52 5.65
N VAL A 139 -13.38 12.74 6.53
CA VAL A 139 -12.47 13.22 7.58
C VAL A 139 -11.10 13.56 6.98
N LYS A 140 -10.63 14.78 7.25
CA LYS A 140 -9.32 15.27 6.79
C LYS A 140 -8.20 14.33 7.23
N GLY A 141 -7.30 14.00 6.31
CA GLY A 141 -6.14 13.14 6.57
C GLY A 141 -6.41 11.63 6.50
N ARG A 142 -7.67 11.19 6.28
CA ARG A 142 -7.99 9.78 6.03
C ARG A 142 -7.73 9.37 4.59
N LEU A 143 -7.98 10.26 3.63
CA LEU A 143 -7.64 10.07 2.23
C LEU A 143 -6.38 10.86 1.87
N ILE A 144 -5.35 10.15 1.43
CA ILE A 144 -4.09 10.69 0.91
C ILE A 144 -4.22 10.75 -0.61
N ARG A 145 -4.26 11.96 -1.15
CA ARG A 145 -4.35 12.19 -2.60
C ARG A 145 -2.97 12.33 -3.21
N GLY A 146 -2.87 12.25 -4.52
CA GLY A 146 -1.58 12.41 -5.17
C GLY A 146 -1.64 12.39 -6.68
N GLY A 147 -0.47 12.29 -7.27
CA GLY A 147 -0.31 12.18 -8.72
C GLY A 147 1.11 12.48 -9.15
N TYR A 148 1.27 12.77 -10.44
CA TYR A 148 2.55 13.14 -11.02
C TYR A 148 2.53 14.61 -11.47
N ARG A 149 3.66 15.29 -11.29
CA ARG A 149 3.98 16.56 -11.97
C ARG A 149 5.23 16.31 -12.79
N GLY A 150 5.08 16.22 -14.11
CA GLY A 150 6.12 15.62 -14.96
C GLY A 150 6.46 14.22 -14.47
N ASN A 151 7.75 13.95 -14.20
CA ASN A 151 8.21 12.65 -13.72
C ASN A 151 8.26 12.51 -12.20
N ARG A 152 7.81 13.52 -11.44
CA ARG A 152 7.89 13.52 -9.98
C ARG A 152 6.54 13.16 -9.33
N LEU A 153 6.54 12.06 -8.59
CA LEU A 153 5.43 11.68 -7.71
C LEU A 153 5.27 12.71 -6.57
N HIS A 154 4.03 13.13 -6.31
CA HIS A 154 3.66 13.92 -5.14
C HIS A 154 2.47 13.29 -4.42
N LEU A 155 2.51 13.31 -3.09
CA LEU A 155 1.42 12.91 -2.20
C LEU A 155 0.99 14.12 -1.38
N LYS A 156 -0.32 14.26 -1.15
CA LYS A 156 -0.95 15.26 -0.29
C LYS A 156 -1.37 14.52 0.99
N THR A 157 -0.42 14.40 1.92
CA THR A 157 -0.56 13.66 3.18
C THR A 157 -1.15 14.52 4.28
#